data_AF-A0A523Y8A1-F1
#
_entry.id   AF-A0A523Y8A1-F1
#
_cell.length_a   1.000
_cell.length_b   1.000
_cell.length_c   1.000
_cell.angle_alpha   90.00
_cell.angle_beta   90.00
_cell.angle_gamma   90.00
#
_symmetry.space_group_name_H-M   'P 1'
#
loop_
_entity.id
_entity.type
_entity.pdbx_description
1 polymer ?
#
loop_
_entity_poly.entity_id
_entity_poly.type
_entity_poly.pdbx_seq_one_letter_code
_entity_poly.pdbx_strand_id
1 'polypeptide(L)'
;MGLHFDVASCVRAASKFSNCTKCIDTCPDSISLVDNLPSFTASTGVEAAACVGVCPTEAFSMSDFSTTEFFFSFLESKVRLISPKINVPCVSVLSVEHLISLALASEEAITIDLSSYDEASMLFEHIEKSIEEANFVLSSFSDKQLDTNHVEQKNETQESVSNEEVTSRRSFLGNASLKGVVKHKKAFDDAVD
;
A
#
# COMPACT_ATOMS: atom_id res chain seq x y z
N MET A 1 16.93 0.26 -19.50
CA MET A 1 15.67 0.62 -18.83
C MET A 1 15.34 2.08 -19.08
N GLY A 2 14.46 2.34 -20.05
CA GLY A 2 13.86 3.66 -20.25
C GLY A 2 12.42 3.67 -19.74
N LEU A 3 12.04 4.74 -19.05
CA LEU A 3 10.66 5.01 -18.70
C LEU A 3 9.96 5.69 -19.88
N HIS A 4 8.83 5.16 -20.31
CA HIS A 4 8.00 5.71 -21.37
C HIS A 4 6.72 6.32 -20.77
N PHE A 5 6.39 7.53 -21.22
CA PHE A 5 5.17 8.24 -20.82
C PHE A 5 4.27 8.43 -22.05
N ASP A 6 3.11 7.79 -22.04
CA ASP A 6 2.05 8.02 -23.02
C ASP A 6 1.14 9.18 -22.56
N VAL A 7 1.37 10.34 -23.17
CA VAL A 7 0.60 11.55 -22.92
C VAL A 7 -0.89 11.35 -23.21
N ALA A 8 -1.26 10.56 -24.23
CA ALA A 8 -2.67 10.38 -24.61
C ALA A 8 -3.46 9.61 -23.56
N SER A 9 -2.79 8.70 -22.83
CA SER A 9 -3.38 7.91 -21.75
C SER A 9 -3.39 8.65 -20.40
N CYS A 10 -2.74 9.82 -20.29
CA CYS A 10 -2.71 10.58 -19.06
C CYS A 10 -4.00 11.40 -18.86
N VAL A 11 -4.71 11.17 -17.74
CA VAL A 11 -5.91 11.95 -17.40
C VAL A 11 -5.66 13.46 -17.27
N ARG A 12 -4.42 13.87 -16.96
CA ARG A 12 -4.04 15.28 -16.88
C ARG A 12 -3.86 15.94 -18.25
N ALA A 13 -3.50 15.16 -19.27
CA ALA A 13 -3.49 15.60 -20.66
C ALA A 13 -4.91 15.65 -21.24
N ALA A 14 -5.73 14.62 -20.93
CA ALA A 14 -7.10 14.52 -21.40
C ALA A 14 -8.03 15.59 -20.79
N SER A 15 -7.76 16.02 -19.55
CA SER A 15 -8.56 17.03 -18.85
C SER A 15 -7.71 18.04 -18.09
N LYS A 16 -7.85 19.31 -18.45
CA LYS A 16 -7.23 20.45 -17.74
C LYS A 16 -7.66 20.54 -16.27
N PHE A 17 -8.83 20.00 -15.92
CA PHE A 17 -9.37 20.01 -14.55
C PHE A 17 -9.00 18.76 -13.75
N SER A 18 -8.20 17.86 -14.31
CA SER A 18 -7.75 16.67 -13.59
C SER A 18 -6.83 17.05 -12.44
N ASN A 19 -7.18 16.57 -11.25
CA ASN A 19 -6.40 16.74 -10.02
C ASN A 19 -5.58 15.49 -9.67
N CYS A 20 -5.34 14.58 -10.63
CA CYS A 20 -4.55 13.38 -10.37
C CYS A 20 -3.10 13.76 -10.03
N THR A 21 -2.61 13.30 -8.87
CA THR A 21 -1.25 13.54 -8.37
C THR A 21 -0.49 12.26 -8.03
N LYS A 22 -1.12 11.08 -8.18
CA LYS A 22 -0.58 9.79 -7.70
C LYS A 22 0.90 9.54 -8.03
N CYS A 23 1.32 9.78 -9.27
CA CYS A 23 2.73 9.58 -9.66
C CYS A 23 3.71 10.53 -8.95
N ILE A 24 3.28 11.76 -8.65
CA ILE A 24 4.09 12.77 -7.94
C ILE A 24 4.07 12.48 -6.45
N ASP A 25 2.91 12.09 -5.90
CA ASP A 25 2.77 11.80 -4.47
C ASP A 25 3.65 10.63 -4.04
N THR A 26 3.81 9.62 -4.90
CA THR A 26 4.68 8.46 -4.65
C THR A 26 6.17 8.76 -4.90
N CYS A 27 6.49 9.64 -5.86
CA CYS A 27 7.87 9.93 -6.26
C CYS A 27 8.14 11.44 -6.43
N PRO A 28 8.02 12.23 -5.34
CA PRO A 28 8.07 13.70 -5.42
C PRO A 28 9.45 14.24 -5.85
N ASP A 29 10.53 13.51 -5.54
CA ASP A 29 11.90 13.92 -5.89
C ASP A 29 12.23 13.65 -7.37
N SER A 30 11.50 12.73 -7.98
CA SER A 30 11.74 12.22 -9.34
C SER A 30 10.79 12.83 -10.36
N ILE A 31 9.57 13.18 -9.96
CA ILE A 31 8.48 13.60 -10.83
C ILE A 31 7.89 14.92 -10.36
N SER A 32 7.81 15.89 -11.27
CA SER A 32 7.17 17.18 -11.04
C SER A 32 6.16 17.48 -12.14
N LEU A 33 5.32 18.50 -11.94
CA LEU A 33 4.42 18.98 -12.97
C LEU A 33 5.02 20.15 -13.73
N VAL A 34 5.08 20.02 -15.07
CA VAL A 34 5.40 21.10 -16.00
C VAL A 34 4.24 21.20 -16.98
N ASP A 35 3.64 22.38 -17.11
CA ASP A 35 2.49 22.62 -17.99
C ASP A 35 1.35 21.60 -17.81
N ASN A 36 1.02 21.29 -16.56
CA ASN A 36 -0.04 20.34 -16.19
C ASN A 36 0.27 18.87 -16.54
N LEU A 37 1.49 18.55 -16.98
CA LEU A 37 1.92 17.19 -17.32
C LEU A 37 3.07 16.72 -16.41
N PRO A 38 3.14 15.42 -16.08
CA PRO A 38 4.30 14.85 -15.41
C PRO A 38 5.58 15.04 -16.22
N SER A 39 6.63 15.49 -15.54
CA SER A 39 7.97 15.68 -16.08
C SER A 39 9.00 15.08 -15.12
N PHE A 40 10.04 14.45 -15.68
CA PHE A 40 11.04 13.70 -14.93
C PHE A 40 12.34 14.49 -14.79
N THR A 41 12.99 14.37 -13.64
CA THR A 41 14.36 14.84 -13.48
C THR A 41 15.33 13.89 -14.22
N ALA A 42 16.40 14.44 -14.80
CA ALA A 42 17.33 13.69 -15.67
C ALA A 42 18.11 12.57 -14.95
N SER A 43 18.05 12.53 -13.62
CA SER A 43 18.76 11.58 -12.74
C SER A 43 17.78 10.67 -11.99
N THR A 44 16.73 10.23 -12.67
CA THR A 44 15.70 9.36 -12.10
C THR A 44 16.19 7.91 -12.02
N GLY A 45 16.42 7.42 -10.80
CA GLY A 45 16.83 6.04 -10.54
C GLY A 45 15.67 5.03 -10.58
N VAL A 46 15.92 3.86 -9.98
CA VAL A 46 14.99 2.76 -9.66
C VAL A 46 13.62 3.26 -9.15
N GLU A 47 13.64 4.36 -8.39
CA GLU A 47 12.46 4.99 -7.78
C GLU A 47 11.42 5.49 -8.79
N ALA A 48 11.85 5.94 -9.98
CA ALA A 48 10.93 6.47 -10.99
C ALA A 48 10.00 5.40 -11.58
N ALA A 49 10.29 4.11 -11.39
CA ALA A 49 9.40 3.04 -11.84
C ALA A 49 8.12 2.90 -11.00
N ALA A 50 8.01 3.56 -9.83
CA ALA A 50 6.79 3.49 -9.04
C ALA A 50 5.57 4.08 -9.78
N CYS A 51 5.78 5.11 -10.61
CA CYS A 51 4.72 5.73 -11.40
C CYS A 51 4.00 4.75 -12.34
N VAL A 52 4.66 3.66 -12.73
CA VAL A 52 4.10 2.59 -13.58
C VAL A 52 3.00 1.84 -12.84
N GLY A 53 3.21 1.47 -11.57
CA GLY A 53 2.21 0.73 -10.80
C GLY A 53 1.12 1.61 -10.19
N VAL A 54 1.41 2.88 -9.87
CA VAL A 54 0.41 3.77 -9.24
C VAL A 54 -0.48 4.53 -10.24
N CYS A 55 -0.11 4.55 -11.53
CA CYS A 55 -0.89 5.25 -12.54
C CYS A 55 -2.16 4.47 -12.89
N PRO A 56 -3.35 5.01 -12.62
CA PRO A 56 -4.61 4.28 -12.80
C PRO A 56 -4.97 4.07 -14.28
N THR A 57 -4.35 4.81 -15.19
CA THR A 57 -4.55 4.69 -16.63
C THR A 57 -3.34 4.09 -17.34
N GLU A 58 -2.37 3.56 -16.58
CA GLU A 58 -1.18 2.90 -17.13
C GLU A 58 -0.43 3.77 -18.16
N ALA A 59 -0.46 5.10 -17.96
CA ALA A 59 0.19 6.06 -18.86
C ALA A 59 1.72 5.95 -18.82
N PHE A 60 2.28 5.20 -17.86
CA PHE A 60 3.71 4.95 -17.74
C PHE A 60 4.01 3.47 -17.98
N SER A 61 5.11 3.21 -18.68
CA SER A 61 5.60 1.85 -18.93
C SER A 61 7.13 1.82 -18.96
N MET A 62 7.72 0.65 -18.76
CA MET A 62 9.17 0.45 -18.86
C MET A 62 9.50 -0.32 -20.13
N SER A 63 10.55 0.09 -20.84
CA SER A 63 10.97 -0.58 -22.09
C SER A 63 11.36 -2.04 -21.91
N ASP A 64 11.91 -2.38 -20.73
CA ASP A 64 12.55 -3.68 -20.48
C ASP A 64 11.89 -4.45 -19.33
N PHE A 65 10.66 -4.06 -18.94
CA PHE A 65 9.94 -4.72 -17.87
C PHE A 65 8.43 -4.75 -18.11
N SER A 66 7.85 -5.94 -18.00
CA SER A 66 6.41 -6.18 -18.05
C SER A 66 5.99 -6.89 -16.77
N THR A 67 5.00 -6.35 -16.06
CA THR A 67 4.43 -6.98 -14.85
C THR A 67 3.84 -8.36 -15.16
N THR A 68 3.24 -8.54 -16.33
CA THR A 68 2.69 -9.82 -16.78
C THR A 68 3.79 -10.85 -17.04
N GLU A 69 4.86 -10.48 -17.74
CA GLU A 69 5.98 -11.39 -17.99
C GLU A 69 6.73 -11.71 -16.68
N PHE A 70 6.89 -10.73 -15.80
CA PHE A 70 7.43 -10.91 -14.46
C PHE A 70 6.59 -11.93 -13.67
N PHE A 71 5.26 -11.83 -13.70
CA PHE A 71 4.38 -12.76 -12.99
C PHE A 71 4.66 -14.23 -13.35
N PHE A 72 4.66 -14.55 -14.65
CA PHE A 72 4.89 -15.92 -15.11
C PHE A 72 6.33 -16.39 -14.84
N SER A 73 7.31 -15.56 -15.20
CA SER A 73 8.73 -15.92 -15.01
C SER A 73 9.11 -16.07 -13.53
N PHE A 74 8.53 -15.27 -12.65
CA PHE A 74 8.75 -15.37 -11.20
C PHE A 74 8.19 -16.68 -10.63
N LEU A 75 6.98 -17.08 -11.02
CA LEU A 75 6.35 -18.33 -10.57
C LEU A 75 7.08 -19.57 -11.10
N GLU A 76 7.57 -19.54 -12.34
CA GLU A 76 8.40 -20.60 -12.92
C GLU A 76 9.80 -20.67 -12.27
N SER A 77 10.29 -19.56 -11.75
CA SER A 77 11.58 -19.52 -11.07
C SER A 77 11.53 -20.30 -9.74
N LYS A 78 12.71 -20.68 -9.22
CA LYS A 78 12.87 -21.18 -7.84
C LYS A 78 13.16 -20.07 -6.83
N VAL A 79 13.09 -18.82 -7.27
CA VAL A 79 13.37 -17.65 -6.42
C VAL A 79 12.04 -17.20 -5.81
N ARG A 80 12.03 -17.00 -4.49
CA ARG A 80 10.87 -16.49 -3.74
C ARG A 80 11.15 -15.14 -3.09
N LEU A 81 12.04 -14.38 -3.71
CA LEU A 81 12.44 -13.04 -3.29
C LEU A 81 12.11 -12.05 -4.40
N ILE A 82 11.27 -11.07 -4.11
CA ILE A 82 11.02 -9.92 -4.99
C ILE A 82 11.95 -8.79 -4.51
N SER A 83 12.86 -8.34 -5.36
CA SER A 83 13.84 -7.31 -4.98
C SER A 83 14.15 -6.35 -6.14
N PRO A 84 14.21 -5.03 -5.86
CA PRO A 84 14.65 -4.04 -6.85
C PRO A 84 16.09 -4.24 -7.34
N LYS A 85 16.90 -5.03 -6.60
CA LYS A 85 18.28 -5.37 -6.98
C LYS A 85 18.38 -6.59 -7.88
N ILE A 86 17.29 -7.35 -8.04
CA ILE A 86 17.32 -8.69 -8.66
C ILE A 86 16.39 -8.78 -9.86
N ASN A 87 15.08 -8.54 -9.66
CA ASN A 87 14.06 -9.00 -10.61
C ASN A 87 12.92 -8.03 -10.87
N VAL A 88 12.85 -6.90 -10.15
CA VAL A 88 11.89 -5.83 -10.45
C VAL A 88 12.63 -4.49 -10.55
N PRO A 89 12.11 -3.52 -11.32
CA PRO A 89 12.66 -2.18 -11.37
C PRO A 89 12.34 -1.38 -10.11
N CYS A 90 11.23 -1.70 -9.46
CA CYS A 90 10.77 -1.16 -8.17
C CYS A 90 9.62 -2.06 -7.71
N VAL A 91 9.50 -2.35 -6.41
CA VAL A 91 8.38 -3.13 -5.87
C VAL A 91 7.03 -2.48 -6.17
N SER A 92 6.96 -1.15 -6.13
CA SER A 92 5.72 -0.39 -6.42
C SER A 92 5.22 -0.55 -7.87
N VAL A 93 5.99 -1.15 -8.78
CA VAL A 93 5.48 -1.57 -10.10
C VAL A 93 4.38 -2.62 -9.98
N LEU A 94 4.37 -3.39 -8.89
CA LEU A 94 3.36 -4.39 -8.58
C LEU A 94 2.26 -3.72 -7.76
N SER A 95 1.05 -3.63 -8.34
CA SER A 95 -0.11 -3.19 -7.58
C SER A 95 -0.48 -4.19 -6.48
N VAL A 96 -1.37 -3.79 -5.58
CA VAL A 96 -1.94 -4.65 -4.53
C VAL A 96 -2.51 -5.95 -5.13
N GLU A 97 -3.21 -5.86 -6.27
CA GLU A 97 -3.77 -7.02 -6.97
C GLU A 97 -2.70 -7.96 -7.52
N HIS A 98 -1.58 -7.42 -8.02
CA HIS A 98 -0.44 -8.23 -8.47
C HIS A 98 0.18 -8.97 -7.29
N LEU A 99 0.38 -8.29 -6.17
CA LEU A 99 0.92 -8.85 -4.93
C LEU A 99 0.04 -9.99 -4.39
N ILE A 100 -1.28 -9.77 -4.31
CA ILE A 100 -2.25 -10.80 -3.93
C ILE A 100 -2.20 -11.99 -4.90
N SER A 101 -2.18 -11.72 -6.21
CA SER A 101 -2.16 -12.77 -7.23
C SER A 101 -0.91 -13.63 -7.14
N LEU A 102 0.26 -13.01 -6.92
CA LEU A 102 1.54 -13.71 -6.74
C LEU A 102 1.52 -14.59 -5.49
N ALA A 103 1.04 -14.06 -4.36
CA ALA A 103 0.92 -14.83 -3.13
C ALA A 103 -0.01 -16.05 -3.33
N LEU A 104 -1.18 -15.84 -3.94
CA LEU A 104 -2.15 -16.92 -4.18
C LEU A 104 -1.64 -17.98 -5.15
N ALA A 105 -0.92 -17.59 -6.20
CA ALA A 105 -0.39 -18.51 -7.20
C ALA A 105 0.87 -19.27 -6.73
N SER A 106 1.69 -18.66 -5.86
CA SER A 106 2.92 -19.29 -5.37
C SER A 106 2.63 -20.40 -4.37
N GLU A 107 3.31 -21.54 -4.52
CA GLU A 107 3.25 -22.64 -3.54
C GLU A 107 4.07 -22.36 -2.27
N GLU A 108 5.07 -21.47 -2.37
CA GLU A 108 5.98 -21.10 -1.28
C GLU A 108 5.74 -19.65 -0.85
N ALA A 109 6.10 -19.34 0.39
CA ALA A 109 6.05 -17.96 0.90
C ALA A 109 6.97 -17.05 0.09
N ILE A 110 6.48 -15.85 -0.24
CA ILE A 110 7.22 -14.84 -0.99
C ILE A 110 7.73 -13.80 0.00
N THR A 111 9.01 -13.47 -0.10
CA THR A 111 9.63 -12.37 0.63
C THR A 111 9.83 -11.16 -0.29
N ILE A 112 9.52 -9.97 0.20
CA ILE A 112 9.75 -8.68 -0.46
C ILE A 112 10.95 -8.00 0.20
N ASP A 113 11.94 -7.65 -0.61
CA ASP A 113 13.15 -6.94 -0.18
C ASP A 113 12.93 -5.42 -0.19
N LEU A 114 12.89 -4.84 1.00
CA LEU A 114 12.77 -3.41 1.24
C LEU A 114 14.12 -2.73 1.56
N SER A 115 15.23 -3.47 1.61
CA SER A 115 16.55 -2.97 2.04
C SER A 115 17.18 -1.90 1.13
N SER A 116 16.55 -1.62 -0.01
CA SER A 116 17.06 -0.68 -1.02
C SER A 116 16.35 0.67 -0.98
N TYR A 117 15.34 0.82 -0.13
CA TYR A 117 14.52 2.01 -0.01
C TYR A 117 14.91 2.81 1.22
N ASP A 118 14.80 4.13 1.13
CA ASP A 118 14.88 5.01 2.28
C ASP A 118 13.57 4.93 3.09
N GLU A 119 13.64 4.49 4.34
CA GLU A 119 12.49 4.35 5.24
C GLU A 119 11.76 5.68 5.50
N ALA A 120 12.44 6.82 5.31
CA ALA A 120 11.82 8.15 5.42
C ALA A 120 11.13 8.61 4.12
N SER A 121 11.22 7.84 3.03
CA SER A 121 10.66 8.23 1.73
C SER A 121 9.17 7.92 1.59
N MET A 122 8.47 8.78 0.85
CA MET A 122 7.06 8.55 0.47
C MET A 122 6.87 7.25 -0.33
N LEU A 123 7.89 6.84 -1.07
CA LEU A 123 7.89 5.59 -1.83
C LEU A 123 7.89 4.38 -0.89
N PHE A 124 8.73 4.39 0.16
CA PHE A 124 8.75 3.32 1.16
C PHE A 124 7.40 3.17 1.85
N GLU A 125 6.85 4.29 2.35
CA GLU A 125 5.53 4.31 3.00
C GLU A 125 4.43 3.76 2.06
N HIS A 126 4.48 4.10 0.78
CA HIS A 126 3.54 3.59 -0.21
C HIS A 126 3.69 2.07 -0.44
N ILE A 127 4.93 1.58 -0.55
CA ILE A 127 5.20 0.15 -0.74
C ILE A 127 4.72 -0.64 0.48
N GLU A 128 5.06 -0.18 1.68
CA GLU A 128 4.64 -0.80 2.94
C GLU A 128 3.13 -0.90 3.04
N LYS A 129 2.41 0.21 2.83
CA LYS A 129 0.93 0.22 2.80
C LYS A 129 0.34 -0.72 1.75
N SER A 130 0.97 -0.83 0.59
CA SER A 130 0.50 -1.74 -0.47
C SER A 130 0.66 -3.21 -0.07
N ILE A 131 1.73 -3.55 0.65
CA ILE A 131 1.98 -4.90 1.18
C ILE A 131 1.01 -5.20 2.33
N GLU A 132 0.82 -4.24 3.25
CA GLU A 132 -0.16 -4.33 4.34
C GLU A 132 -1.58 -4.56 3.80
N GLU A 133 -2.00 -3.78 2.79
CA GLU A 133 -3.31 -3.92 2.17
C GLU A 133 -3.46 -5.31 1.52
N ALA A 134 -2.45 -5.77 0.77
CA ALA A 134 -2.45 -7.10 0.18
C ALA A 134 -2.59 -8.19 1.25
N ASN A 135 -1.81 -8.12 2.34
CA ASN A 135 -1.86 -9.06 3.46
C ASN A 135 -3.19 -9.00 4.22
N PHE A 136 -3.76 -7.80 4.41
CA PHE A 136 -5.09 -7.63 5.00
C PHE A 136 -6.15 -8.36 4.17
N VAL A 137 -6.14 -8.17 2.85
CA VAL A 137 -7.07 -8.84 1.94
C VAL A 137 -6.86 -10.36 1.96
N LEU A 138 -5.62 -10.84 1.86
CA LEU A 138 -5.29 -12.27 1.90
C LEU A 138 -5.78 -12.94 3.20
N SER A 139 -5.60 -12.27 4.34
CA SER A 139 -6.00 -12.78 5.66
C SER A 139 -7.51 -13.07 5.78
N SER A 140 -8.32 -12.50 4.89
CA SER A 140 -9.77 -12.71 4.89
C SER A 140 -10.21 -14.06 4.31
N PHE A 141 -9.35 -14.74 3.53
CA PHE A 141 -9.74 -15.97 2.83
C PHE A 141 -8.61 -16.99 2.58
N SER A 142 -7.38 -16.70 2.99
CA SER A 142 -6.23 -17.59 2.81
C SER A 142 -5.22 -17.45 3.96
N ASP A 143 -4.49 -18.52 4.25
CA ASP A 143 -3.37 -18.50 5.22
C ASP A 143 -2.05 -17.99 4.60
N LYS A 144 -2.12 -17.42 3.39
CA LYS A 144 -0.94 -16.95 2.66
C LYS A 144 -0.67 -15.49 2.99
N GLN A 145 0.60 -15.14 3.05
CA GLN A 145 1.04 -13.77 3.29
C GLN A 145 2.33 -13.49 2.49
N LEU A 146 2.60 -12.20 2.31
CA LEU A 146 3.86 -11.67 1.82
C LEU A 146 4.71 -11.30 3.02
N ASP A 147 5.90 -11.89 3.11
CA ASP A 147 6.86 -11.55 4.15
C ASP A 147 7.73 -10.38 3.68
N THR A 148 8.24 -9.58 4.62
CA THR A 148 9.21 -8.50 4.33
C THR A 148 10.48 -8.72 5.14
N ASN A 149 11.61 -8.21 4.63
CA ASN A 149 12.86 -8.18 5.40
C ASN A 149 12.99 -6.92 6.29
N HIS A 150 11.98 -6.05 6.30
CA HIS A 150 11.89 -4.93 7.22
C HIS A 150 11.29 -5.42 8.54
N VAL A 151 11.98 -5.14 9.65
CA VAL A 151 11.47 -5.43 10.99
C VAL A 151 11.02 -4.11 11.56
N GLU A 152 9.71 -3.88 11.61
CA GLU A 152 9.17 -2.75 12.36
C GLU A 152 9.73 -2.80 13.78
N GLN A 153 10.40 -1.72 14.20
CA GLN A 153 10.62 -1.50 15.61
C GLN A 153 9.25 -1.26 16.22
N LYS A 154 8.64 -2.32 16.77
CA LYS A 154 7.52 -2.17 17.68
C LYS A 154 8.00 -1.27 18.81
N ASN A 155 7.61 0.00 18.74
CA ASN A 155 7.54 0.83 19.92
C ASN A 155 6.53 0.12 20.82
N GLU A 156 7.04 -0.71 21.73
CA GLU A 156 6.32 -1.18 22.89
C GLU A 156 5.93 0.06 23.68
N THR A 157 4.83 0.69 23.27
CA THR A 157 4.01 1.42 24.21
C THR A 157 3.55 0.34 25.16
N GLN A 158 4.21 0.24 26.32
CA GLN A 158 3.72 -0.51 27.46
C GLN A 158 2.38 0.09 27.86
N GLU A 159 1.31 -0.27 27.16
CA GLU A 159 -0.02 -0.30 27.74
C GLU A 159 0.01 -1.46 28.73
N SER A 160 0.22 -1.11 29.99
CA SER A 160 -0.11 -1.96 31.12
C SER A 160 -1.48 -2.58 30.86
N VAL A 161 -1.49 -3.91 30.74
CA VAL A 161 -2.72 -4.71 30.69
C VAL A 161 -3.49 -4.48 31.99
N SER A 162 -4.39 -3.51 31.98
CA SER A 162 -5.55 -3.50 32.87
C SER A 162 -6.63 -4.32 32.21
N ASN A 163 -7.03 -5.41 32.86
CA ASN A 163 -8.24 -6.16 32.56
C ASN A 163 -9.43 -5.18 32.45
N GLU A 164 -9.82 -4.82 31.23
CA GLU A 164 -11.11 -4.20 30.97
C GLU A 164 -11.90 -5.01 29.95
N GLU A 165 -13.15 -5.25 30.32
CA GLU A 165 -14.10 -6.16 29.71
C GLU A 165 -14.34 -5.85 28.24
N VAL A 166 -14.40 -6.91 27.42
CA VAL A 166 -14.75 -6.86 26.00
C VAL A 166 -16.15 -6.27 25.84
N THR A 167 -16.24 -4.97 25.60
CA THR A 167 -17.50 -4.31 25.26
C THR A 167 -17.82 -4.58 23.79
N SER A 168 -18.68 -5.57 23.56
CA SER A 168 -19.22 -5.89 22.24
C SER A 168 -19.82 -4.64 21.59
N ARG A 169 -19.50 -4.39 20.31
CA ARG A 169 -20.07 -3.30 19.47
C ARG A 169 -21.60 -3.26 19.42
N ARG A 170 -22.29 -4.31 19.90
CA ARG A 170 -23.76 -4.36 20.09
C ARG A 170 -24.25 -3.61 21.34
N SER A 171 -23.38 -3.16 22.24
CA SER A 171 -23.74 -2.41 23.45
C SER A 171 -24.27 -0.99 23.15
N PHE A 172 -23.86 -0.40 22.02
CA PHE A 172 -24.32 0.93 21.59
C PHE A 172 -25.84 1.00 21.36
N LEU A 173 -26.47 -0.09 20.94
CA LEU A 173 -27.93 -0.15 20.74
C LEU A 173 -28.69 -0.38 22.06
N GLY A 174 -28.01 -0.71 23.14
CA GLY A 174 -28.61 -0.88 24.48
C GLY A 174 -29.07 0.44 25.11
N ASN A 175 -28.46 1.56 24.69
CA ASN A 175 -28.78 2.91 25.17
C ASN A 175 -30.13 3.44 24.68
N ALA A 176 -30.71 2.83 23.62
CA ALA A 176 -32.05 3.14 23.13
C ALA A 176 -33.16 2.36 23.85
N SER A 177 -32.82 1.48 24.80
CA SER A 177 -33.82 0.75 25.59
C SER A 177 -34.27 1.56 26.81
N LEU A 178 -35.53 1.40 27.23
CA LEU A 178 -36.09 1.99 28.45
C LEU A 178 -35.22 1.74 29.70
N LYS A 179 -34.47 0.62 29.73
CA LYS A 179 -33.54 0.30 30.82
C LYS A 179 -32.27 1.16 30.80
N GLY A 180 -31.80 1.58 29.62
CA GLY A 180 -30.65 2.49 29.48
C GLY A 180 -30.96 3.89 30.00
N VAL A 181 -32.17 4.41 29.71
CA VAL A 181 -32.63 5.73 30.18
C VAL A 181 -32.72 5.80 31.70
N VAL A 182 -33.19 4.73 32.35
CA VAL A 182 -33.26 4.68 33.83
C VAL A 182 -31.86 4.62 34.45
N LYS A 183 -30.91 3.92 33.83
CA LYS A 183 -29.53 3.83 34.32
C LYS A 183 -28.80 5.17 34.21
N HIS A 184 -29.02 5.91 33.12
CA HIS A 184 -28.46 7.25 32.95
C HIS A 184 -29.08 8.30 33.86
N LYS A 185 -30.39 8.22 34.14
CA LYS A 185 -31.04 9.11 35.11
C LYS A 185 -30.48 8.90 36.52
N LYS A 186 -30.33 7.65 36.95
CA LYS A 186 -29.76 7.33 38.27
C LYS A 186 -28.31 7.81 38.41
N ALA A 187 -27.50 7.61 37.37
CA ALA A 187 -26.11 8.09 37.37
C ALA A 187 -25.99 9.62 37.35
N PHE A 188 -26.97 10.32 36.78
CA PHE A 188 -27.04 11.78 36.83
C PHE A 188 -27.46 12.28 38.21
N ASP A 189 -28.50 11.68 38.80
CA ASP A 189 -28.99 12.06 40.13
C ASP A 189 -27.92 11.81 41.22
N ASP A 190 -27.15 10.71 41.13
CA ASP A 190 -26.04 10.42 42.06
C ASP A 190 -24.82 11.37 41.90
N ALA A 191 -24.72 12.11 40.78
CA ALA A 191 -23.61 13.03 40.51
C ALA A 191 -23.94 14.50 40.84
N VAL A 192 -25.20 14.78 41.20
CA VAL A 192 -25.71 16.13 41.48
C VAL A 192 -26.02 16.33 42.97
N ASP A 193 -25.84 15.30 43.80
CA ASP A 193 -25.77 15.37 45.28
C ASP A 193 -24.31 15.47 45.77
#